data_AF-A0A194QDN4-F1
#
_entry.id   AF-A0A194QDN4-F1
#
_cell.length_a   1.000
_cell.length_b   1.000
_cell.length_c   1.000
_cell.angle_alpha   90.00
_cell.angle_beta   90.00
_cell.angle_gamma   90.00
#
_symmetry.space_group_name_H-M   'P 1'
#
loop_
_entity.id
_entity.type
_entity.pdbx_description
1 polymer ?
#
loop_
_entity_poly.entity_id
_entity_poly.type
_entity_poly.pdbx_seq_one_letter_code
_entity_poly.pdbx_strand_id
1 'polypeptide(L)'
;MLYLNPVNGAVLFDQPSTSAEDNNKPSGEPVGAGPSASSAPVTVLKPEEDEVDLELYKLSGAIQRERDDKLCRHNSKGCCVHCSPLEPWDEGYLREHNIKHMSFHAYLRKITSGKFISLDELSCKIKPGIRARVTAVWEPPQESGRDSIVVGEEPHAALLADLAARLGLRRLGWIFTDLLPEDLAAGTVRHLRGVDTHFLSAQECITAGHFQNLHPNACRHASSGYFGSKFVTVCVTGDSEKQVHLEGYQVSGQCQALVRDGILLPTRDAPELGYIRDCSAQHYVPDVYYKVRRPRPLLVPRHTGLIIV
;
A
#
# COMPACT_ATOMS: atom_id res chain seq x y z
N MET A 1 -6.54 -1.41 15.44
CA MET A 1 -7.90 -1.77 14.95
C MET A 1 -7.86 -2.16 13.47
N LEU A 2 -8.78 -3.01 12.97
CA LEU A 2 -8.73 -3.57 11.59
C LEU A 2 -10.12 -3.62 10.90
N TYR A 3 -10.18 -3.33 9.58
CA TYR A 3 -11.40 -3.25 8.74
C TYR A 3 -11.58 -4.47 7.80
N LEU A 4 -12.81 -4.77 7.31
CA LEU A 4 -13.07 -5.98 6.47
C LEU A 4 -14.07 -5.87 5.26
N ASN A 5 -13.89 -6.66 4.15
CA ASN A 5 -14.77 -6.78 2.92
C ASN A 5 -14.61 -8.12 2.11
N PRO A 6 -15.55 -8.67 1.30
CA PRO A 6 -15.48 -10.07 0.79
C PRO A 6 -14.38 -10.41 -0.23
N VAL A 7 -14.04 -11.72 -0.35
CA VAL A 7 -14.24 -12.62 -1.53
C VAL A 7 -13.71 -14.05 -1.22
N ASN A 8 -14.17 -15.05 -2.00
CA ASN A 8 -13.91 -16.50 -1.91
C ASN A 8 -12.45 -16.94 -2.20
N GLY A 9 -12.12 -18.24 -2.12
CA GLY A 9 -10.83 -18.82 -2.56
C GLY A 9 -10.56 -20.25 -2.04
N ALA A 10 -10.00 -20.33 -0.83
CA ALA A 10 -9.80 -21.50 0.05
C ALA A 10 -8.48 -22.31 0.02
N VAL A 11 -8.06 -22.67 1.25
CA VAL A 11 -7.04 -23.65 1.70
C VAL A 11 -5.55 -23.28 1.53
N LEU A 12 -4.77 -23.53 2.58
CA LEU A 12 -3.35 -23.23 2.74
C LEU A 12 -2.62 -24.41 3.40
N PHE A 13 -1.41 -24.71 2.89
CA PHE A 13 -0.34 -25.55 3.46
C PHE A 13 -0.62 -27.00 3.89
N ASP A 14 0.38 -27.85 3.66
CA ASP A 14 1.00 -28.58 4.76
C ASP A 14 2.49 -28.86 4.48
N GLN A 15 3.31 -28.83 5.54
CA GLN A 15 4.38 -29.80 5.89
C GLN A 15 5.45 -29.12 6.80
N PRO A 16 5.98 -29.82 7.83
CA PRO A 16 6.71 -29.19 8.94
C PRO A 16 8.24 -29.31 8.92
N SER A 17 8.89 -28.48 9.73
CA SER A 17 10.25 -28.61 10.31
C SER A 17 10.26 -27.73 11.57
N THR A 18 10.94 -28.00 12.69
CA THR A 18 12.22 -28.67 12.99
C THR A 18 12.11 -29.46 14.31
N SER A 19 12.43 -30.75 14.37
CA SER A 19 13.75 -31.33 14.68
C SER A 19 14.38 -30.91 16.03
N ALA A 20 14.52 -31.87 16.94
CA ALA A 20 15.44 -31.86 18.08
C ALA A 20 16.35 -33.11 18.03
N GLU A 21 17.52 -33.06 18.66
CA GLU A 21 18.64 -34.00 18.42
C GLU A 21 18.65 -35.19 19.39
N ASP A 22 19.27 -36.33 18.97
CA ASP A 22 20.27 -37.01 19.83
C ASP A 22 21.21 -37.98 19.04
N ASN A 23 22.31 -38.37 19.70
CA ASN A 23 23.54 -39.01 19.22
C ASN A 23 23.46 -40.47 18.72
N ASN A 24 24.27 -40.85 17.69
CA ASN A 24 25.51 -41.65 17.89
C ASN A 24 26.43 -41.93 16.65
N LYS A 25 27.53 -42.67 16.88
CA LYS A 25 28.73 -42.93 16.04
C LYS A 25 28.55 -43.76 14.72
N PRO A 26 29.57 -43.77 13.81
CA PRO A 26 29.47 -44.24 12.40
C PRO A 26 30.12 -45.60 12.07
N SER A 27 29.91 -46.11 10.84
CA SER A 27 30.75 -47.10 10.12
C SER A 27 30.39 -47.24 8.63
N GLY A 28 31.40 -47.44 7.74
CA GLY A 28 31.24 -48.14 6.45
C GLY A 28 31.05 -47.32 5.15
N GLU A 29 31.83 -47.67 4.11
CA GLU A 29 31.70 -47.25 2.70
C GLU A 29 30.98 -48.38 1.88
N PRO A 30 30.81 -48.34 0.52
CA PRO A 30 31.12 -47.29 -0.46
C PRO A 30 30.04 -46.97 -1.54
N VAL A 31 30.26 -45.83 -2.21
CA VAL A 31 29.94 -45.43 -3.62
C VAL A 31 28.91 -46.24 -4.42
N GLY A 32 27.89 -45.53 -4.93
CA GLY A 32 27.12 -45.93 -6.12
C GLY A 32 26.68 -44.70 -6.94
N ALA A 33 27.05 -44.62 -8.22
CA ALA A 33 26.69 -43.50 -9.10
C ALA A 33 25.42 -43.81 -9.92
N GLY A 34 24.45 -42.90 -9.90
CA GLY A 34 23.16 -43.00 -10.62
C GLY A 34 22.77 -41.66 -11.26
N PRO A 35 21.92 -41.67 -12.31
CA PRO A 35 21.92 -40.59 -13.30
C PRO A 35 21.13 -39.33 -12.92
N SER A 36 21.52 -38.22 -13.55
CA SER A 36 20.90 -36.90 -13.41
C SER A 36 19.42 -36.90 -13.79
N ALA A 37 18.54 -36.78 -12.80
CA ALA A 37 17.14 -36.45 -13.03
C ALA A 37 17.02 -34.97 -13.44
N SER A 38 16.62 -34.70 -14.69
CA SER A 38 16.30 -33.36 -15.14
C SER A 38 15.07 -32.83 -14.39
N SER A 39 15.26 -31.86 -13.50
CA SER A 39 14.19 -31.28 -12.70
C SER A 39 13.12 -30.64 -13.59
N ALA A 40 11.90 -31.18 -13.56
CA ALA A 40 10.75 -30.52 -14.18
C ALA A 40 10.55 -29.13 -13.55
N PRO A 41 10.17 -28.10 -14.33
CA PRO A 41 9.98 -26.76 -13.79
C PRO A 41 8.79 -26.75 -12.82
N VAL A 42 9.04 -26.39 -11.57
CA VAL A 42 7.97 -26.18 -10.59
C VAL A 42 7.12 -25.02 -11.08
N THR A 43 5.90 -25.31 -11.51
CA THR A 43 4.93 -24.29 -11.94
C THR A 43 4.45 -23.54 -10.71
N VAL A 44 5.12 -22.43 -10.38
CA VAL A 44 4.70 -21.51 -9.33
C VAL A 44 3.28 -21.03 -9.65
N LEU A 45 2.30 -21.49 -8.86
CA LEU A 45 0.92 -21.05 -8.95
C LEU A 45 0.88 -19.55 -8.69
N LYS A 46 0.38 -18.78 -9.66
CA LYS A 46 0.22 -17.33 -9.48
C LYS A 46 -0.86 -17.07 -8.43
N PRO A 47 -0.70 -16.05 -7.57
CA PRO A 47 -1.70 -15.72 -6.56
C PRO A 47 -3.01 -15.28 -7.22
N GLU A 48 -4.12 -15.58 -6.56
CA GLU A 48 -5.46 -15.19 -6.97
C GLU A 48 -5.63 -13.66 -6.86
N GLU A 49 -6.17 -13.03 -7.90
CA GLU A 49 -6.45 -11.59 -7.93
C GLU A 49 -7.91 -11.32 -7.57
N ASP A 50 -8.16 -10.25 -6.82
CA ASP A 50 -9.52 -9.84 -6.44
C ASP A 50 -10.49 -9.76 -7.63
N GLU A 51 -11.74 -10.21 -7.44
CA GLU A 51 -12.83 -10.04 -8.41
C GLU A 51 -12.92 -8.61 -8.98
N VAL A 52 -12.73 -7.58 -8.14
CA VAL A 52 -12.76 -6.17 -8.56
C VAL A 52 -11.62 -5.80 -9.52
N ASP A 53 -10.43 -6.43 -9.42
CA ASP A 53 -9.37 -6.24 -10.40
C ASP A 53 -9.70 -7.00 -11.70
N LEU A 54 -10.22 -8.23 -11.58
CA LEU A 54 -10.68 -9.03 -12.72
C LEU A 54 -11.80 -8.32 -13.52
N GLU A 55 -12.61 -7.47 -12.89
CA GLU A 55 -13.53 -6.54 -13.56
C GLU A 55 -12.82 -5.30 -14.14
N LEU A 56 -12.03 -4.60 -13.33
CA LEU A 56 -11.36 -3.36 -13.74
C LEU A 56 -10.35 -3.55 -14.87
N TYR A 57 -9.77 -4.75 -15.05
CA TYR A 57 -8.97 -5.11 -16.23
C TYR A 57 -9.80 -5.14 -17.52
N LYS A 58 -11.06 -5.60 -17.50
CA LYS A 58 -11.93 -5.77 -18.68
C LYS A 58 -12.42 -4.45 -19.27
N LEU A 59 -12.51 -3.40 -18.46
CA LEU A 59 -12.90 -2.06 -18.91
C LEU A 59 -11.79 -1.43 -19.77
N SER A 60 -12.10 -0.38 -20.53
CA SER A 60 -11.06 0.47 -21.17
C SER A 60 -10.51 1.52 -20.21
N GLY A 61 -11.37 2.10 -19.37
CA GLY A 61 -11.09 3.28 -18.57
C GLY A 61 -11.12 4.60 -19.37
N ALA A 62 -11.37 4.55 -20.69
CA ALA A 62 -11.34 5.72 -21.56
C ALA A 62 -12.47 6.71 -21.22
N ILE A 63 -12.08 7.95 -20.88
CA ILE A 63 -12.97 9.02 -20.45
C ILE A 63 -13.67 9.59 -21.68
N GLN A 64 -14.99 9.43 -21.76
CA GLN A 64 -15.77 10.02 -22.85
C GLN A 64 -15.82 11.54 -22.70
N ARG A 65 -15.62 12.27 -23.80
CA ARG A 65 -15.85 13.71 -23.87
C ARG A 65 -17.15 14.00 -24.61
N GLU A 66 -17.85 15.05 -24.16
CA GLU A 66 -18.96 15.62 -24.91
C GLU A 66 -18.44 16.36 -26.16
N ARG A 67 -19.36 16.71 -27.06
CA ARG A 67 -19.02 17.44 -28.29
C ARG A 67 -18.94 18.94 -27.98
N ASP A 68 -17.75 19.52 -28.12
CA ASP A 68 -17.59 20.98 -28.08
C ASP A 68 -18.21 21.62 -29.34
N ASP A 69 -19.33 22.35 -29.19
CA ASP A 69 -20.05 22.96 -30.32
C ASP A 69 -19.25 23.99 -31.13
N LYS A 70 -18.16 24.55 -30.57
CA LYS A 70 -17.33 25.58 -31.21
C LYS A 70 -16.15 24.99 -31.97
N LEU A 71 -15.60 23.89 -31.47
CA LEU A 71 -14.40 23.22 -32.01
C LEU A 71 -14.73 21.96 -32.84
N CYS A 72 -15.83 21.25 -32.58
CA CYS A 72 -16.17 19.98 -33.23
C CYS A 72 -16.86 20.16 -34.59
N ARG A 73 -16.06 20.51 -35.62
CA ARG A 73 -16.48 20.63 -37.03
C ARG A 73 -16.66 19.27 -37.72
N HIS A 74 -17.59 18.45 -37.25
CA HIS A 74 -17.97 17.17 -37.86
C HIS A 74 -19.45 16.83 -37.63
N ASN A 75 -19.95 15.86 -38.39
CA ASN A 75 -21.32 15.35 -38.26
C ASN A 75 -21.50 14.55 -36.96
N SER A 76 -22.75 14.22 -36.59
CA SER A 76 -23.12 13.56 -35.33
C SER A 76 -22.51 12.17 -35.09
N LYS A 77 -22.01 11.49 -36.14
CA LYS A 77 -21.26 10.22 -36.05
C LYS A 77 -19.75 10.38 -36.30
N GLY A 78 -19.27 11.60 -36.50
CA GLY A 78 -17.85 11.91 -36.63
C GLY A 78 -17.17 12.06 -35.26
N CYS A 79 -15.84 12.06 -35.27
CA CYS A 79 -15.02 12.27 -34.09
C CYS A 79 -13.80 13.12 -34.46
N CYS A 80 -13.29 13.93 -33.53
CA CYS A 80 -12.09 14.74 -33.71
C CYS A 80 -11.32 14.89 -32.38
N VAL A 81 -10.15 15.55 -32.43
CA VAL A 81 -9.24 15.76 -31.29
C VAL A 81 -9.89 16.47 -30.08
N HIS A 82 -11.05 17.12 -30.27
CA HIS A 82 -11.79 17.80 -29.20
C HIS A 82 -12.87 16.93 -28.51
N CYS A 83 -13.32 15.84 -29.13
CA CYS A 83 -14.39 14.96 -28.61
C CYS A 83 -14.03 13.47 -28.56
N SER A 84 -12.86 13.06 -29.06
CA SER A 84 -12.38 11.68 -28.88
C SER A 84 -12.25 11.35 -27.39
N PRO A 85 -12.37 10.08 -26.97
CA PRO A 85 -12.09 9.72 -25.58
C PRO A 85 -10.68 10.16 -25.16
N LEU A 86 -10.52 10.54 -23.89
CA LEU A 86 -9.23 10.77 -23.25
C LEU A 86 -8.77 9.50 -22.54
N GLU A 87 -7.46 9.32 -22.42
CA GLU A 87 -6.89 8.26 -21.60
C GLU A 87 -7.09 8.53 -20.10
N PRO A 88 -7.32 7.51 -19.25
CA PRO A 88 -7.55 7.68 -17.81
C PRO A 88 -6.36 8.21 -17.00
N TRP A 89 -5.27 8.59 -17.66
CA TRP A 89 -4.08 9.23 -17.08
C TRP A 89 -3.77 10.61 -17.69
N ASP A 90 -4.72 11.22 -18.40
CA ASP A 90 -4.56 12.57 -18.95
C ASP A 90 -4.36 13.64 -17.85
N GLU A 91 -3.28 14.40 -17.96
CA GLU A 91 -2.90 15.39 -16.93
C GLU A 91 -3.72 16.68 -16.98
N GLY A 92 -4.44 16.95 -18.07
CA GLY A 92 -5.42 18.04 -18.14
C GLY A 92 -6.64 17.70 -17.30
N TYR A 93 -7.30 16.59 -17.64
CA TYR A 93 -8.50 16.08 -16.98
C TYR A 93 -8.30 15.85 -15.48
N LEU A 94 -7.20 15.19 -15.09
CA LEU A 94 -6.89 14.94 -13.68
C LEU A 94 -6.72 16.25 -12.88
N ARG A 95 -6.15 17.30 -13.50
CA ARG A 95 -5.97 18.61 -12.86
C ARG A 95 -7.28 19.37 -12.72
N GLU A 96 -8.10 19.38 -13.78
CA GLU A 96 -9.40 20.06 -13.82
C GLU A 96 -10.38 19.49 -12.78
N HIS A 97 -10.44 18.17 -12.65
CA HIS A 97 -11.27 17.48 -11.65
C HIS A 97 -10.63 17.37 -10.25
N ASN A 98 -9.54 18.11 -9.97
CA ASN A 98 -8.81 18.10 -8.69
C ASN A 98 -8.32 16.71 -8.23
N ILE A 99 -8.13 15.78 -9.16
CA ILE A 99 -7.68 14.41 -8.92
C ILE A 99 -6.15 14.42 -8.74
N LYS A 100 -5.71 14.44 -7.48
CA LYS A 100 -4.28 14.54 -7.10
C LYS A 100 -3.38 13.43 -7.72
N HIS A 101 -3.95 12.28 -8.12
CA HIS A 101 -3.27 10.98 -8.31
C HIS A 101 -4.04 10.07 -9.30
N MET A 102 -3.44 9.43 -10.33
CA MET A 102 -4.07 8.58 -11.40
C MET A 102 -4.23 7.08 -11.03
N SER A 103 -5.30 6.33 -11.35
CA SER A 103 -5.55 5.02 -10.67
C SER A 103 -4.48 3.97 -10.83
N PHE A 104 -4.42 3.01 -9.91
CA PHE A 104 -3.59 1.81 -10.07
C PHE A 104 -3.83 1.18 -11.45
N HIS A 105 -5.11 0.94 -11.81
CA HIS A 105 -5.48 0.44 -13.14
C HIS A 105 -5.17 1.40 -14.29
N ALA A 106 -5.29 2.72 -14.12
CA ALA A 106 -4.86 3.70 -15.15
C ALA A 106 -3.34 3.77 -15.31
N TYR A 107 -2.58 3.59 -14.22
CA TYR A 107 -1.13 3.51 -14.18
C TYR A 107 -0.64 2.22 -14.85
N LEU A 108 -1.26 1.07 -14.55
CA LEU A 108 -1.02 -0.19 -15.26
C LEU A 108 -1.22 -0.02 -16.77
N ARG A 109 -2.29 0.67 -17.20
CA ARG A 109 -2.54 0.98 -18.62
C ARG A 109 -1.50 1.96 -19.19
N LYS A 110 -1.14 3.01 -18.46
CA LYS A 110 -0.11 3.99 -18.85
C LYS A 110 1.25 3.31 -19.12
N ILE A 111 1.68 2.38 -18.27
CA ILE A 111 2.97 1.69 -18.47
C ILE A 111 2.89 0.59 -19.54
N THR A 112 1.78 -0.15 -19.66
CA THR A 112 1.63 -1.24 -20.64
C THR A 112 1.30 -0.75 -22.06
N SER A 113 0.74 0.45 -22.22
CA SER A 113 0.43 1.03 -23.54
C SER A 113 1.66 1.30 -24.44
N GLY A 114 2.86 1.35 -23.85
CA GLY A 114 4.11 1.62 -24.60
C GLY A 114 4.93 0.39 -24.98
N LYS A 115 4.89 -0.68 -24.16
CA LYS A 115 5.60 -1.98 -24.33
C LYS A 115 5.27 -2.91 -23.15
N PHE A 116 5.69 -4.17 -23.24
CA PHE A 116 5.87 -5.01 -22.04
C PHE A 116 6.97 -4.40 -21.16
N ILE A 117 6.61 -4.00 -19.94
CA ILE A 117 7.50 -3.50 -18.89
C ILE A 117 7.14 -4.28 -17.61
N SER A 118 8.13 -4.80 -16.89
CA SER A 118 7.88 -5.41 -15.58
C SER A 118 7.60 -4.32 -14.54
N LEU A 119 6.68 -4.59 -13.60
CA LEU A 119 6.27 -3.60 -12.59
C LEU A 119 7.37 -3.19 -11.59
N ASP A 120 8.54 -3.82 -11.64
CA ASP A 120 9.61 -3.68 -10.66
C ASP A 120 10.30 -2.30 -10.69
N GLU A 121 10.16 -1.52 -11.78
CA GLU A 121 10.75 -0.18 -11.94
C GLU A 121 9.73 0.90 -12.37
N LEU A 122 8.92 1.45 -11.45
CA LEU A 122 8.49 2.87 -11.43
C LEU A 122 7.63 3.23 -10.20
N SER A 123 7.41 4.54 -9.96
CA SER A 123 6.53 5.03 -8.87
C SER A 123 5.59 6.18 -9.31
N CYS A 124 4.27 5.99 -9.14
CA CYS A 124 3.18 7.00 -9.19
C CYS A 124 1.94 6.53 -8.35
N LYS A 125 1.04 7.43 -7.88
CA LYS A 125 -0.26 7.14 -7.18
C LYS A 125 -1.46 7.53 -8.08
N ILE A 126 -2.74 7.09 -7.97
CA ILE A 126 -3.70 6.59 -6.94
C ILE A 126 -5.20 6.34 -7.46
N LYS A 127 -5.92 7.25 -8.17
CA LYS A 127 -7.38 7.11 -8.62
C LYS A 127 -7.72 7.66 -10.05
N PRO A 128 -8.74 7.22 -10.86
CA PRO A 128 -10.07 6.67 -10.54
C PRO A 128 -10.12 5.14 -10.39
N GLY A 129 -10.52 4.68 -9.22
CA GLY A 129 -10.57 3.25 -8.91
C GLY A 129 -11.01 2.97 -7.47
N ILE A 130 -10.98 1.68 -7.14
CA ILE A 130 -11.44 0.99 -5.91
C ILE A 130 -11.69 1.91 -4.71
N ARG A 131 -12.92 1.88 -4.19
CA ARG A 131 -13.31 2.48 -2.91
C ARG A 131 -13.41 1.38 -1.86
N ALA A 132 -12.59 1.44 -0.81
CA ALA A 132 -12.80 0.64 0.38
C ALA A 132 -14.14 1.05 1.03
N ARG A 133 -14.99 0.08 1.36
CA ARG A 133 -16.19 0.27 2.19
C ARG A 133 -15.96 -0.47 3.49
N VAL A 134 -15.99 0.26 4.61
CA VAL A 134 -15.94 -0.31 5.95
C VAL A 134 -17.33 -0.78 6.35
N THR A 135 -17.43 -2.02 6.84
CA THR A 135 -18.67 -2.58 7.43
C THR A 135 -18.57 -2.71 8.95
N ALA A 136 -17.39 -3.03 9.47
CA ALA A 136 -17.12 -3.22 10.90
C ALA A 136 -15.66 -2.85 11.23
N VAL A 137 -15.40 -2.64 12.52
CA VAL A 137 -14.06 -2.41 13.09
C VAL A 137 -13.81 -3.49 14.15
N TRP A 138 -12.67 -4.15 14.09
CA TRP A 138 -12.19 -5.02 15.17
C TRP A 138 -11.08 -4.33 15.97
N GLU A 139 -11.20 -4.36 17.29
CA GLU A 139 -10.17 -3.92 18.24
C GLU A 139 -9.42 -5.16 18.76
N PRO A 140 -8.16 -5.38 18.34
CA PRO A 140 -7.34 -6.47 18.90
C PRO A 140 -6.94 -6.15 20.35
N PRO A 141 -6.44 -7.13 21.13
CA PRO A 141 -5.75 -6.88 22.39
C PRO A 141 -4.67 -5.79 22.23
N GLN A 142 -4.75 -4.73 23.03
CA GLN A 142 -3.87 -3.57 22.91
C GLN A 142 -3.70 -2.85 24.25
N GLU A 143 -2.48 -2.41 24.55
CA GLU A 143 -2.18 -1.53 25.68
C GLU A 143 -2.13 -0.08 25.18
N SER A 144 -3.06 0.74 25.64
CA SER A 144 -3.17 2.15 25.26
C SER A 144 -2.69 3.06 26.37
N GLY A 145 -1.64 3.84 26.10
CA GLY A 145 -1.21 4.97 26.91
C GLY A 145 -1.91 6.27 26.48
N ARG A 146 -1.39 7.40 26.95
CA ARG A 146 -1.85 8.73 26.52
C ARG A 146 -1.37 9.06 25.10
N ASP A 147 -0.07 8.88 24.86
CA ASP A 147 0.63 9.27 23.64
C ASP A 147 1.30 8.04 22.97
N SER A 148 0.83 6.82 23.28
CA SER A 148 1.38 5.55 22.81
C SER A 148 0.32 4.45 22.72
N ILE A 149 0.50 3.51 21.79
CA ILE A 149 -0.32 2.30 21.67
C ILE A 149 0.57 1.10 21.32
N VAL A 150 0.40 -0.01 22.05
CA VAL A 150 1.08 -1.28 21.79
C VAL A 150 0.00 -2.32 21.45
N VAL A 151 -0.02 -2.77 20.20
CA VAL A 151 -0.94 -3.82 19.75
C VAL A 151 -0.32 -5.18 20.07
N GLY A 152 -1.03 -5.99 20.85
CA GLY A 152 -0.64 -7.35 21.19
C GLY A 152 -1.02 -8.38 20.12
N GLU A 153 -0.67 -9.64 20.36
CA GLU A 153 -1.09 -10.75 19.51
C GLU A 153 -2.58 -11.05 19.70
N GLU A 154 -3.25 -11.47 18.62
CA GLU A 154 -4.67 -11.80 18.61
C GLU A 154 -4.83 -13.33 18.75
N PRO A 155 -5.15 -13.85 19.96
CA PRO A 155 -5.15 -15.29 20.22
C PRO A 155 -6.18 -16.07 19.39
N HIS A 156 -7.20 -15.40 18.86
CA HIS A 156 -8.24 -16.01 18.03
C HIS A 156 -8.13 -15.63 16.54
N ALA A 157 -6.95 -15.20 16.07
CA ALA A 157 -6.76 -14.68 14.72
C ALA A 157 -7.27 -15.61 13.60
N ALA A 158 -7.08 -16.93 13.74
CA ALA A 158 -7.58 -17.92 12.78
C ALA A 158 -9.12 -18.03 12.79
N LEU A 159 -9.75 -18.00 13.97
CA LEU A 159 -11.20 -18.01 14.11
C LEU A 159 -11.82 -16.71 13.58
N LEU A 160 -11.20 -15.56 13.85
CA LEU A 160 -11.62 -14.27 13.30
C LEU A 160 -11.48 -14.23 11.77
N ALA A 161 -10.44 -14.85 11.21
CA ALA A 161 -10.29 -14.98 9.76
C ALA A 161 -11.38 -15.89 9.13
N ASP A 162 -11.72 -17.02 9.76
CA ASP A 162 -12.80 -17.91 9.30
C ASP A 162 -14.19 -17.26 9.43
N LEU A 163 -14.48 -16.62 10.57
CA LEU A 163 -15.72 -15.84 10.76
C LEU A 163 -15.83 -14.70 9.74
N ALA A 164 -14.74 -14.00 9.48
CA ALA A 164 -14.73 -12.96 8.46
C ALA A 164 -14.96 -13.56 7.06
N ALA A 165 -14.26 -14.64 6.68
CA ALA A 165 -14.47 -15.31 5.40
C ALA A 165 -15.93 -15.76 5.19
N ARG A 166 -16.55 -16.39 6.21
CA ARG A 166 -17.97 -16.79 6.19
C ARG A 166 -18.95 -15.64 6.03
N LEU A 167 -18.63 -14.47 6.59
CA LEU A 167 -19.43 -13.25 6.47
C LEU A 167 -19.15 -12.47 5.17
N GLY A 168 -18.22 -12.92 4.33
CA GLY A 168 -17.73 -12.15 3.21
C GLY A 168 -16.96 -10.92 3.69
N LEU A 169 -15.88 -11.11 4.45
CA LEU A 169 -15.10 -10.06 5.10
C LEU A 169 -13.60 -10.47 5.12
N ARG A 170 -12.72 -9.58 4.63
CA ARG A 170 -11.25 -9.74 4.50
C ARG A 170 -10.52 -8.45 4.85
N ARG A 171 -9.30 -8.50 5.38
CA ARG A 171 -8.61 -7.30 5.92
C ARG A 171 -8.36 -6.18 4.88
N LEU A 172 -8.90 -4.99 5.15
CA LEU A 172 -8.87 -3.80 4.29
C LEU A 172 -7.88 -2.71 4.71
N GLY A 173 -7.55 -2.62 6.00
CA GLY A 173 -6.80 -1.50 6.55
C GLY A 173 -6.87 -1.43 8.08
N TRP A 174 -6.20 -0.44 8.65
CA TRP A 174 -6.20 -0.13 10.08
C TRP A 174 -6.65 1.31 10.37
N ILE A 175 -7.05 1.54 11.62
CA ILE A 175 -7.47 2.83 12.17
C ILE A 175 -6.89 3.03 13.57
N PHE A 176 -6.53 4.28 13.88
CA PHE A 176 -6.11 4.76 15.20
C PHE A 176 -6.66 6.18 15.45
N THR A 177 -6.62 6.63 16.71
CA THR A 177 -7.18 7.90 17.17
C THR A 177 -6.09 8.79 17.79
N ASP A 178 -6.05 10.06 17.39
CA ASP A 178 -5.23 11.12 17.97
C ASP A 178 -6.15 12.30 18.32
N LEU A 179 -6.83 12.17 19.46
CA LEU A 179 -7.88 13.09 19.90
C LEU A 179 -7.57 13.62 21.30
N LEU A 180 -7.06 14.86 21.36
CA LEU A 180 -6.95 15.61 22.62
C LEU A 180 -8.13 16.58 22.75
N PRO A 181 -8.93 16.53 23.83
CA PRO A 181 -10.02 17.47 24.03
C PRO A 181 -9.49 18.90 24.24
N GLU A 182 -10.26 19.88 23.79
CA GLU A 182 -10.05 21.30 24.10
C GLU A 182 -11.04 21.78 25.15
N ASP A 183 -12.35 21.61 24.89
CA ASP A 183 -13.42 21.78 25.88
C ASP A 183 -14.36 20.56 25.88
N LEU A 184 -14.50 19.94 27.04
CA LEU A 184 -15.36 18.78 27.30
C LEU A 184 -16.85 19.15 27.33
N ALA A 185 -17.21 20.41 27.60
CA ALA A 185 -18.60 20.86 27.61
C ALA A 185 -19.12 21.14 26.19
N ALA A 186 -18.30 21.76 25.33
CA ALA A 186 -18.60 21.94 23.91
C ALA A 186 -18.32 20.69 23.05
N GLY A 187 -17.65 19.66 23.58
CA GLY A 187 -17.27 18.45 22.84
C GLY A 187 -16.19 18.66 21.78
N THR A 188 -15.36 19.70 21.94
CA THR A 188 -14.37 20.12 20.92
C THR A 188 -13.02 19.44 21.09
N VAL A 189 -12.33 19.18 19.97
CA VAL A 189 -11.03 18.52 19.91
C VAL A 189 -9.97 19.43 19.28
N ARG A 190 -8.71 19.26 19.70
CA ARG A 190 -7.60 20.08 19.22
C ARG A 190 -7.19 19.68 17.80
N HIS A 191 -6.93 20.69 16.96
CA HIS A 191 -6.28 20.54 15.67
C HIS A 191 -4.77 20.33 15.87
N LEU A 192 -4.31 19.08 15.89
CA LEU A 192 -2.90 18.71 16.14
C LEU A 192 -2.10 18.52 14.84
N ARG A 193 -2.78 17.98 13.81
CA ARG A 193 -2.20 17.58 12.53
C ARG A 193 -2.56 18.59 11.45
N GLY A 194 -1.59 18.99 10.64
CA GLY A 194 -1.79 20.04 9.66
C GLY A 194 -0.52 20.45 8.92
N VAL A 195 -0.63 21.53 8.13
CA VAL A 195 0.44 22.02 7.25
C VAL A 195 1.69 22.50 8.01
N ASP A 196 1.50 23.03 9.22
CA ASP A 196 2.56 23.57 10.08
C ASP A 196 3.15 22.53 11.05
N THR A 197 2.60 21.31 11.09
CA THR A 197 3.07 20.21 11.95
C THR A 197 3.38 18.95 11.12
N HIS A 198 2.51 17.95 11.13
CA HIS A 198 2.57 16.77 10.27
C HIS A 198 1.16 16.17 10.09
N PHE A 199 1.02 15.27 9.12
CA PHE A 199 -0.23 14.55 8.85
C PHE A 199 -0.19 13.12 9.44
N LEU A 200 0.94 12.43 9.25
CA LEU A 200 1.29 11.18 9.92
C LEU A 200 2.68 11.32 10.52
N SER A 201 2.92 10.64 11.64
CA SER A 201 4.26 10.52 12.22
C SER A 201 5.08 9.44 11.50
N ALA A 202 6.41 9.51 11.59
CA ALA A 202 7.31 8.49 11.06
C ALA A 202 6.98 7.08 11.61
N GLN A 203 6.60 6.98 12.90
CA GLN A 203 6.18 5.73 13.52
C GLN A 203 4.87 5.18 12.93
N GLU A 204 3.88 6.03 12.69
CA GLU A 204 2.63 5.63 12.03
C GLU A 204 2.86 5.18 10.58
N CYS A 205 3.71 5.90 9.83
CA CYS A 205 4.08 5.53 8.47
C CYS A 205 4.86 4.20 8.40
N ILE A 206 5.77 3.95 9.34
CA ILE A 206 6.46 2.66 9.47
C ILE A 206 5.45 1.55 9.83
N THR A 207 4.54 1.80 10.75
CA THR A 207 3.48 0.85 11.15
C THR A 207 2.53 0.52 9.98
N ALA A 208 2.14 1.54 9.21
CA ALA A 208 1.35 1.38 8.00
C ALA A 208 2.11 0.59 6.91
N GLY A 209 3.41 0.84 6.73
CA GLY A 209 4.27 0.08 5.82
C GLY A 209 4.42 -1.38 6.24
N HIS A 210 4.54 -1.65 7.54
CA HIS A 210 4.56 -3.01 8.10
C HIS A 210 3.24 -3.74 7.81
N PHE A 211 2.09 -3.14 8.13
CA PHE A 211 0.80 -3.76 7.81
C PHE A 211 0.56 -3.91 6.30
N GLN A 212 1.09 -3.04 5.44
CA GLN A 212 1.02 -3.23 3.98
C GLN A 212 1.84 -4.43 3.50
N ASN A 213 3.02 -4.68 4.09
CA ASN A 213 3.82 -5.87 3.82
C ASN A 213 3.13 -7.17 4.26
N LEU A 214 2.31 -7.13 5.31
CA LEU A 214 1.45 -8.25 5.72
C LEU A 214 0.22 -8.46 4.82
N HIS A 215 -0.05 -7.56 3.87
CA HIS A 215 -1.18 -7.64 2.94
C HIS A 215 -0.76 -7.28 1.51
N PRO A 216 0.15 -8.04 0.89
CA PRO A 216 0.60 -7.77 -0.47
C PRO A 216 -0.57 -7.96 -1.46
N ASN A 217 -0.71 -7.06 -2.41
CA ASN A 217 -1.77 -7.15 -3.42
C ASN A 217 -1.32 -8.01 -4.60
N ALA A 218 -2.07 -9.07 -4.92
CA ALA A 218 -1.83 -9.89 -6.11
C ALA A 218 -1.98 -9.04 -7.41
N CYS A 219 -1.09 -9.27 -8.38
CA CYS A 219 -1.11 -8.58 -9.66
C CYS A 219 -0.42 -9.40 -10.76
N ARG A 220 -1.16 -9.78 -11.80
CA ARG A 220 -0.68 -10.56 -12.97
C ARG A 220 0.48 -9.91 -13.74
N HIS A 221 0.64 -8.59 -13.60
CA HIS A 221 1.64 -7.78 -14.30
C HIS A 221 2.97 -7.67 -13.53
N ALA A 222 3.05 -8.18 -12.29
CA ALA A 222 4.28 -8.22 -11.52
C ALA A 222 5.05 -9.52 -11.78
N SER A 223 6.38 -9.43 -11.82
CA SER A 223 7.28 -10.59 -11.95
C SER A 223 7.12 -11.56 -10.77
N SER A 224 7.00 -11.01 -9.56
CA SER A 224 6.72 -11.67 -8.28
C SER A 224 5.28 -12.17 -8.11
N GLY A 225 4.36 -11.80 -9.00
CA GLY A 225 2.91 -11.99 -8.83
C GLY A 225 2.24 -11.02 -7.85
N TYR A 226 2.97 -10.13 -7.18
CA TYR A 226 2.44 -9.15 -6.22
C TYR A 226 2.95 -7.73 -6.50
N PHE A 227 2.09 -6.71 -6.35
CA PHE A 227 2.49 -5.31 -6.46
C PHE A 227 1.78 -4.42 -5.43
N GLY A 228 2.58 -3.85 -4.52
CA GLY A 228 2.11 -2.96 -3.46
C GLY A 228 1.10 -3.64 -2.53
N SER A 229 0.14 -2.84 -2.04
CA SER A 229 -0.92 -3.31 -1.15
C SER A 229 -2.21 -2.52 -1.41
N LYS A 230 -3.35 -3.07 -0.99
CA LYS A 230 -4.65 -2.36 -0.88
C LYS A 230 -4.95 -1.89 0.55
N PHE A 231 -4.05 -2.17 1.50
CA PHE A 231 -4.27 -1.91 2.92
C PHE A 231 -4.16 -0.41 3.25
N VAL A 232 -5.27 0.17 3.69
CA VAL A 232 -5.37 1.60 4.04
C VAL A 232 -5.04 1.88 5.51
N THR A 233 -4.69 3.12 5.80
CA THR A 233 -4.52 3.68 7.14
C THR A 233 -5.55 4.78 7.35
N VAL A 234 -6.19 4.85 8.52
CA VAL A 234 -7.09 5.96 8.87
C VAL A 234 -6.67 6.56 10.20
N CYS A 235 -6.41 7.87 10.19
CA CYS A 235 -6.19 8.66 11.40
C CYS A 235 -7.50 9.37 11.75
N VAL A 236 -7.95 9.27 13.00
CA VAL A 236 -9.04 10.11 13.53
C VAL A 236 -8.40 11.24 14.33
N THR A 237 -8.62 12.49 13.91
CA THR A 237 -7.97 13.70 14.46
C THR A 237 -8.99 14.83 14.58
N GLY A 238 -8.67 15.87 15.36
CA GLY A 238 -9.36 17.16 15.23
C GLY A 238 -9.04 17.83 13.89
N ASP A 239 -10.00 18.53 13.30
CA ASP A 239 -9.85 19.40 12.13
C ASP A 239 -9.74 20.89 12.50
N SER A 240 -9.66 21.77 11.49
CA SER A 240 -9.61 23.23 11.67
C SER A 240 -10.88 23.86 12.26
N GLU A 241 -12.00 23.14 12.27
CA GLU A 241 -13.26 23.54 12.92
C GLU A 241 -13.41 22.92 14.32
N LYS A 242 -12.34 22.28 14.82
CA LYS A 242 -12.26 21.58 16.11
C LYS A 242 -13.23 20.41 16.25
N GLN A 243 -13.66 19.85 15.12
CA GLN A 243 -14.53 18.69 15.03
C GLN A 243 -13.71 17.41 14.81
N VAL A 244 -14.31 16.25 15.10
CA VAL A 244 -13.68 14.95 14.88
C VAL A 244 -13.77 14.58 13.40
N HIS A 245 -12.61 14.50 12.75
CA HIS A 245 -12.45 14.20 11.32
C HIS A 245 -11.66 12.91 11.10
N LEU A 246 -11.86 12.27 9.93
CA LEU A 246 -11.21 11.00 9.57
C LEU A 246 -10.40 11.14 8.28
N GLU A 247 -9.08 10.99 8.38
CA GLU A 247 -8.16 11.13 7.25
C GLU A 247 -7.62 9.78 6.77
N GLY A 248 -7.90 9.47 5.50
CA GLY A 248 -7.51 8.21 4.87
C GLY A 248 -6.17 8.29 4.13
N TYR A 249 -5.18 7.55 4.61
CA TYR A 249 -3.81 7.51 4.10
C TYR A 249 -3.41 6.16 3.52
N GLN A 250 -2.38 6.20 2.68
CA GLN A 250 -1.69 5.02 2.17
C GLN A 250 -0.23 5.38 1.89
N VAL A 251 0.72 4.70 2.55
CA VAL A 251 2.16 4.91 2.28
C VAL A 251 2.53 4.44 0.86
N SER A 252 3.69 4.87 0.35
CA SER A 252 4.15 4.48 -0.99
C SER A 252 4.77 3.07 -0.98
N GLY A 253 4.80 2.41 -2.15
CA GLY A 253 5.54 1.14 -2.30
C GLY A 253 7.04 1.27 -1.99
N GLN A 254 7.61 2.48 -2.13
CA GLN A 254 8.98 2.78 -1.70
C GLN A 254 9.12 2.79 -0.18
N CYS A 255 8.19 3.42 0.55
CA CYS A 255 8.14 3.33 2.02
C CYS A 255 7.89 1.90 2.48
N GLN A 256 6.96 1.17 1.84
CA GLN A 256 6.72 -0.25 2.09
C GLN A 256 8.01 -1.08 1.96
N ALA A 257 8.82 -0.85 0.92
CA ALA A 257 10.12 -1.53 0.74
C ALA A 257 11.15 -1.13 1.82
N LEU A 258 11.33 0.17 2.09
CA LEU A 258 12.25 0.66 3.14
C LEU A 258 11.90 0.14 4.54
N VAL A 259 10.61 -0.10 4.82
CA VAL A 259 10.13 -0.71 6.07
C VAL A 259 10.35 -2.23 6.07
N ARG A 260 10.05 -2.92 4.96
CA ARG A 260 10.32 -4.37 4.80
C ARG A 260 11.79 -4.69 5.04
N ASP A 261 12.65 -3.86 4.47
CA ASP A 261 14.10 -4.02 4.50
C ASP A 261 14.73 -3.39 5.75
N GLY A 262 13.93 -2.86 6.70
CA GLY A 262 14.41 -2.36 7.99
C GLY A 262 15.30 -1.12 7.92
N ILE A 263 15.25 -0.35 6.82
CA ILE A 263 16.08 0.83 6.58
C ILE A 263 15.55 2.07 7.32
N LEU A 264 14.22 2.22 7.41
CA LEU A 264 13.57 3.39 7.99
C LEU A 264 13.25 3.18 9.48
N LEU A 265 13.64 4.13 10.32
CA LEU A 265 13.43 4.15 11.78
C LEU A 265 12.64 5.39 12.20
N PRO A 266 11.80 5.31 13.26
CA PRO A 266 11.13 6.48 13.81
C PRO A 266 12.14 7.37 14.55
N THR A 267 11.92 8.69 14.52
CA THR A 267 12.63 9.62 15.40
C THR A 267 11.80 9.89 16.65
N ARG A 268 12.44 10.46 17.69
CA ARG A 268 11.79 10.82 18.95
C ARG A 268 11.28 12.25 18.98
N ASP A 269 12.10 13.19 18.52
CA ASP A 269 11.93 14.62 18.80
C ASP A 269 11.49 15.43 17.56
N ALA A 270 11.28 14.78 16.42
CA ALA A 270 10.90 15.37 15.13
C ALA A 270 9.97 14.42 14.35
N PRO A 271 8.72 14.19 14.81
CA PRO A 271 7.83 13.12 14.33
C PRO A 271 7.55 13.16 12.82
N GLU A 272 7.71 14.31 12.16
CA GLU A 272 7.61 14.49 10.70
C GLU A 272 8.79 13.89 9.90
N LEU A 273 9.86 13.46 10.59
CA LEU A 273 11.10 12.91 10.01
C LEU A 273 11.32 11.45 10.44
N GLY A 274 11.60 10.59 9.47
CA GLY A 274 12.14 9.24 9.68
C GLY A 274 13.67 9.24 9.54
N TYR A 275 14.35 8.48 10.39
CA TYR A 275 15.80 8.29 10.34
C TYR A 275 16.17 7.12 9.44
N ILE A 276 17.26 7.25 8.69
CA ILE A 276 17.84 6.18 7.88
C ILE A 276 18.90 5.47 8.70
N ARG A 277 18.70 4.18 8.94
CA ARG A 277 19.62 3.30 9.67
C ARG A 277 21.02 3.31 9.04
N ASP A 278 22.05 3.37 9.88
CA ASP A 278 23.44 3.27 9.42
C ASP A 278 23.78 1.89 8.86
N CYS A 279 24.69 1.85 7.88
CA CYS A 279 25.26 0.60 7.38
C CYS A 279 25.99 -0.17 8.49
N SER A 280 25.82 -1.50 8.49
CA SER A 280 26.56 -2.41 9.36
C SER A 280 27.04 -3.65 8.60
N ALA A 281 27.96 -4.42 9.19
CA ALA A 281 28.50 -5.63 8.57
C ALA A 281 27.44 -6.72 8.27
N GLN A 282 26.25 -6.64 8.88
CA GLN A 282 25.13 -7.55 8.64
C GLN A 282 24.01 -6.91 7.79
N HIS A 283 24.09 -5.61 7.51
CA HIS A 283 22.97 -4.85 6.96
C HIS A 283 23.46 -3.68 6.09
N TYR A 284 23.36 -3.86 4.77
CA TYR A 284 23.66 -2.82 3.79
C TYR A 284 22.47 -1.87 3.63
N VAL A 285 22.73 -0.56 3.65
CA VAL A 285 21.74 0.49 3.45
C VAL A 285 22.18 1.37 2.28
N PRO A 286 21.37 1.50 1.21
CA PRO A 286 21.71 2.34 0.06
C PRO A 286 21.48 3.84 0.36
N ASP A 287 22.17 4.72 -0.35
CA ASP A 287 21.92 6.17 -0.31
C ASP A 287 20.46 6.48 -0.71
N VAL A 288 19.70 7.08 0.21
CA VAL A 288 18.29 7.45 -0.05
C VAL A 288 18.17 8.95 -0.35
N TYR A 289 17.70 9.28 -1.55
CA TYR A 289 17.52 10.66 -2.02
C TYR A 289 16.04 11.00 -2.22
N TYR A 290 15.62 12.19 -1.77
CA TYR A 290 14.27 12.72 -2.00
C TYR A 290 14.28 14.01 -2.85
N LYS A 291 13.19 14.23 -3.61
CA LYS A 291 13.05 15.34 -4.57
C LYS A 291 12.16 16.43 -3.99
N VAL A 292 12.71 17.63 -3.76
CA VAL A 292 11.95 18.79 -3.30
C VAL A 292 11.68 19.76 -4.46
N ARG A 293 10.40 20.08 -4.71
CA ARG A 293 9.99 21.15 -5.64
C ARG A 293 10.20 22.52 -4.97
N ARG A 294 11.16 23.30 -5.46
CA ARG A 294 11.35 24.71 -5.05
C ARG A 294 10.43 25.65 -5.85
N PRO A 295 10.28 26.93 -5.46
CA PRO A 295 9.54 27.93 -6.24
C PRO A 295 10.15 28.25 -7.62
N ARG A 296 11.43 27.91 -7.84
CA ARG A 296 12.07 27.89 -9.17
C ARG A 296 12.07 26.44 -9.70
N PRO A 297 11.95 26.19 -11.02
CA PRO A 297 11.73 24.85 -11.59
C PRO A 297 12.95 23.90 -11.55
N LEU A 298 13.87 24.08 -10.60
CA LEU A 298 15.01 23.21 -10.36
C LEU A 298 14.66 22.19 -9.27
N LEU A 299 14.50 20.93 -9.67
CA LEU A 299 14.50 19.80 -8.75
C LEU A 299 15.93 19.56 -8.27
N VAL A 300 16.14 19.55 -6.96
CA VAL A 300 17.44 19.29 -6.34
C VAL A 300 17.29 18.06 -5.44
N PRO A 301 18.04 16.97 -5.65
CA PRO A 301 18.08 15.86 -4.71
C PRO A 301 18.71 16.33 -3.40
N ARG A 302 18.16 15.90 -2.28
CA ARG A 302 18.76 16.10 -0.95
C ARG A 302 19.30 14.77 -0.42
N HIS A 303 20.47 14.84 0.21
CA HIS A 303 21.10 13.76 0.96
C HIS A 303 21.10 14.14 2.44
N THR A 304 20.34 13.41 3.25
CA THR A 304 20.24 13.59 4.70
C THR A 304 19.87 12.25 5.32
N GLY A 305 20.45 11.90 6.47
CA GLY A 305 20.04 10.72 7.27
C GLY A 305 18.65 10.85 7.90
N LEU A 306 17.93 11.95 7.62
CA LEU A 306 16.54 12.20 7.98
C LEU A 306 15.75 12.48 6.70
N ILE A 307 14.57 11.88 6.58
CA ILE A 307 13.67 12.02 5.43
C ILE A 307 12.26 12.40 5.91
N ILE A 308 11.62 13.33 5.21
CA ILE A 308 10.22 13.70 5.43
C ILE A 308 9.33 12.56 4.91
N VAL A 309 8.44 12.03 5.75
CA VAL A 309 7.71 10.77 5.54
C VAL A 309 6.33 10.95 4.88
#